data_AF-A0A2D6S0N2-F1
#
_entry.id   AF-A0A2D6S0N2-F1
#
_cell.length_a   1.000
_cell.length_b   1.000
_cell.length_c   1.000
_cell.angle_alpha   90.00
_cell.angle_beta   90.00
_cell.angle_gamma   90.00
#
_symmetry.space_group_name_H-M   'P 1'
#
loop_
_entity.id
_entity.type
_entity.pdbx_description
1 polymer ?
#
loop_
_entity_poly.entity_id
_entity_poly.type
_entity_poly.pdbx_seq_one_letter_code
_entity_poly.pdbx_strand_id
1 'polypeptide(L)'
;MPHQLEALKIAETTGISQKRMMWAILISTAIGILVAFWVQLHMYYQKGANSGYFGPWALGYGREYFRRLTNWISYPTNTDWVGVLFIGIGFFIMIILTYLRVKFFWLPLHPLGYVMASNQEMSDLWAPILICLALKWTILKHGGIRSYRHAVPFFLGLVLGDYLMGIVWSLLSVLLNAEMYQFYP
;
A
#
# COMPACT_ATOMS: atom_id res chain seq x y z
N MET A 1 8.64 2.09 1.52
CA MET A 1 9.47 2.97 2.40
C MET A 1 10.52 3.81 1.63
N PRO A 2 10.21 4.51 0.53
CA PRO A 2 11.15 5.43 -0.10
C PRO A 2 11.19 6.82 0.56
N HIS A 3 10.05 7.32 1.09
CA HIS A 3 9.93 8.68 1.62
C HIS A 3 10.83 8.97 2.85
N GLN A 4 11.04 8.00 3.76
CA GLN A 4 11.93 8.20 4.90
C GLN A 4 13.41 8.25 4.48
N LEU A 5 13.78 7.47 3.46
CA LEU A 5 15.14 7.48 2.90
C LEU A 5 15.43 8.79 2.16
N GLU A 6 14.43 9.34 1.46
CA GLU A 6 14.52 10.67 0.85
C GLU A 6 14.64 11.79 1.90
N ALA A 7 13.85 11.74 2.99
CA ALA A 7 13.97 12.69 4.09
C ALA A 7 15.36 12.65 4.75
N LEU A 8 15.94 11.47 4.94
CA LEU A 8 17.31 11.31 5.42
C LEU A 8 18.35 11.82 4.42
N LYS A 9 18.12 11.63 3.11
CA LYS A 9 19.00 12.15 2.06
C LYS A 9 18.97 13.69 1.98
N ILE A 10 17.80 14.30 2.17
CA ILE A 10 17.65 15.75 2.28
C ILE A 10 18.37 16.27 3.52
N ALA A 11 18.32 15.55 4.64
CA ALA A 11 19.08 15.92 5.85
C ALA A 11 20.60 15.93 5.61
N GLU A 12 21.10 14.95 4.84
CA GLU A 12 22.50 14.84 4.46
C GLU A 12 22.93 16.03 3.57
N THR A 13 22.14 16.40 2.56
CA THR A 13 22.47 17.51 1.65
C THR A 13 22.34 18.90 2.29
N THR A 14 21.53 19.04 3.34
CA THR A 14 21.30 20.30 4.06
C THR A 14 22.19 20.49 5.30
N GLY A 15 23.09 19.53 5.59
CA GLY A 15 24.01 19.60 6.74
C GLY A 15 23.32 19.39 8.10
N ILE A 16 22.10 18.85 8.11
CA ILE A 16 21.36 18.51 9.33
C ILE A 16 21.91 17.18 9.86
N SER A 17 22.14 17.10 11.17
CA SER A 17 22.62 15.84 11.75
C SER A 17 21.57 14.73 11.60
N GLN A 18 21.99 13.61 11.01
CA GLN A 18 21.12 12.47 10.70
C GLN A 18 20.37 11.94 11.94
N LYS A 19 20.99 12.00 13.12
CA LYS A 19 20.36 11.64 14.40
C LYS A 19 19.21 12.57 14.78
N ARG A 20 19.34 13.89 14.56
CA ARG A 20 18.25 14.85 14.83
C ARG A 20 17.10 14.64 13.86
N MET A 21 17.38 14.40 12.58
CA MET A 21 16.34 14.10 11.59
C MET A 21 15.59 12.81 11.95
N MET A 22 16.31 11.75 12.33
CA MET A 22 15.69 10.48 12.76
C MET A 22 14.75 10.69 13.95
N TRP A 23 15.19 11.42 14.98
CA TRP A 23 14.34 11.73 16.14
C TRP A 23 13.13 12.59 15.78
N ALA A 24 13.31 13.59 14.90
CA ALA A 24 12.20 14.41 14.43
C ALA A 24 11.15 13.57 13.69
N ILE A 25 11.58 12.66 12.81
CA ILE A 25 10.67 11.74 12.10
C ILE A 25 9.94 10.84 13.10
N LEU A 26 10.65 10.26 14.08
CA LEU A 26 10.04 9.38 15.08
C LEU A 26 8.99 10.11 15.93
N ILE A 27 9.34 11.29 16.45
CA ILE A 27 8.43 12.08 17.28
C ILE A 27 7.23 12.54 16.46
N SER A 28 7.45 13.06 15.25
CA SER A 28 6.37 13.47 14.35
C SER A 28 5.45 12.31 14.01
N THR A 29 6.00 11.11 13.82
CA THR A 29 5.20 9.90 13.54
C THR A 29 4.37 9.52 14.75
N ALA A 30 4.96 9.50 15.95
CA ALA A 30 4.25 9.17 17.18
C ALA A 30 3.10 10.15 17.46
N ILE A 31 3.35 11.46 17.32
CA ILE A 31 2.32 12.48 17.49
C ILE A 31 1.25 12.35 16.40
N GLY A 32 1.66 12.14 15.14
CA GLY A 32 0.74 11.95 14.01
C GLY A 32 -0.21 10.77 14.24
N ILE A 33 0.30 9.66 14.79
CA ILE A 33 -0.51 8.51 15.16
C ILE A 33 -1.56 8.91 16.22
N LEU A 34 -1.14 9.55 17.32
CA LEU A 34 -2.06 9.94 18.40
C LEU A 34 -3.16 10.90 17.91
N VAL A 35 -2.77 11.90 17.11
CA VAL A 35 -3.72 12.88 16.54
C VAL A 35 -4.66 12.22 15.55
N ALA A 36 -4.16 11.33 14.68
CA ALA A 36 -4.99 10.58 13.74
C ALA A 36 -6.04 9.73 14.48
N PHE A 37 -5.63 9.01 15.53
CA PHE A 37 -6.57 8.25 16.37
C PHE A 37 -7.62 9.16 17.01
N TRP A 38 -7.21 10.30 17.56
CA TRP A 38 -8.14 11.25 18.18
C TRP A 38 -9.17 11.79 17.18
N VAL A 39 -8.71 12.28 16.03
CA VAL A 39 -9.57 12.85 14.99
C VAL A 39 -10.53 11.80 14.44
N GLN A 40 -10.04 10.58 14.20
CA GLN A 40 -10.87 9.47 13.75
C GLN A 40 -11.99 9.17 14.75
N LEU A 41 -11.66 9.06 16.05
CA LEU A 41 -12.65 8.83 17.10
C LEU A 41 -13.66 9.97 17.17
N HIS A 42 -13.19 11.22 17.16
CA HIS A 42 -14.03 12.40 17.22
C HIS A 42 -15.03 12.46 16.06
N MET A 43 -14.57 12.17 14.84
CA MET A 43 -15.40 12.09 13.64
C MET A 43 -16.43 10.95 13.72
N TYR A 44 -16.04 9.79 14.25
CA TYR A 44 -16.94 8.66 14.49
C TYR A 44 -18.02 8.95 15.54
N TYR A 45 -17.71 9.73 16.57
CA TYR A 45 -18.69 10.15 17.57
C TYR A 45 -19.65 11.23 17.04
N GLN A 46 -19.17 12.18 16.22
CA GLN A 46 -20.01 13.24 15.68
C GLN A 46 -20.94 12.78 14.56
N LYS A 47 -20.40 12.10 13.56
CA LYS A 47 -21.16 11.67 12.38
C LYS A 47 -21.77 10.28 12.55
N GLY A 48 -21.32 9.52 13.56
CA GLY A 48 -21.72 8.13 13.80
C GLY A 48 -20.92 7.18 12.92
N ALA A 49 -20.15 6.27 13.52
CA ALA A 49 -19.33 5.30 12.79
C ALA A 49 -20.13 4.34 11.90
N ASN A 50 -21.42 4.13 12.20
CA ASN A 50 -22.36 3.32 11.42
C ASN A 50 -23.28 4.15 10.51
N SER A 51 -23.04 5.47 10.41
CA SER A 51 -23.75 6.31 9.46
C SER A 51 -23.19 6.06 8.05
N GLY A 52 -24.01 6.28 7.02
CA GLY A 52 -23.59 6.17 5.62
C GLY A 52 -22.48 7.16 5.21
N TYR A 53 -22.01 8.03 6.12
CA TYR A 53 -20.89 8.93 5.89
C TYR A 53 -19.53 8.23 5.86
N PHE A 54 -19.40 7.06 6.51
CA PHE A 54 -18.16 6.29 6.50
C PHE A 54 -18.37 4.96 5.79
N GLY A 55 -17.39 4.55 4.99
CA GLY A 55 -17.44 3.28 4.30
C GLY A 55 -17.41 2.08 5.27
N PRO A 56 -17.75 0.88 4.78
CA PRO A 56 -17.87 -0.34 5.61
C PRO A 56 -16.63 -0.65 6.46
N TRP A 57 -15.45 -0.19 6.03
CA TRP A 57 -14.17 -0.37 6.73
C TRP A 57 -14.10 0.32 8.09
N ALA A 58 -14.85 1.42 8.31
CA ALA A 58 -14.79 2.20 9.54
C ALA A 58 -15.18 1.41 10.79
N LEU A 59 -16.09 0.46 10.64
CA LEU A 59 -16.49 -0.50 11.67
C LEU A 59 -16.09 -1.94 11.35
N GLY A 60 -15.87 -2.25 10.06
CA GLY A 60 -15.65 -3.60 9.55
C GLY A 60 -14.45 -4.29 10.18
N TYR A 61 -13.27 -3.65 10.14
CA TYR A 61 -12.03 -4.27 10.64
C TYR A 61 -12.09 -4.54 12.15
N GLY A 62 -12.47 -3.53 12.95
CA GLY A 62 -12.59 -3.70 14.40
C GLY A 62 -13.56 -4.81 14.77
N ARG A 63 -14.76 -4.80 14.17
CA ARG A 63 -15.77 -5.83 14.42
C ARG A 63 -15.32 -7.22 13.98
N GLU A 64 -14.61 -7.33 12.86
CA GLU A 64 -14.13 -8.60 12.35
C GLU A 64 -13.07 -9.22 13.26
N TYR A 65 -12.05 -8.46 13.67
CA TYR A 65 -11.00 -8.97 14.55
C TYR A 65 -11.52 -9.29 15.95
N PHE A 66 -12.35 -8.42 16.54
CA PHE A 66 -12.97 -8.70 17.84
C PHE A 66 -13.88 -9.92 17.78
N ARG A 67 -14.70 -10.06 16.72
CA ARG A 67 -15.54 -11.25 16.53
C ARG A 67 -14.70 -12.53 16.37
N ARG A 68 -13.59 -12.47 15.65
CA ARG A 68 -12.65 -13.60 15.54
C ARG A 68 -12.07 -13.98 16.90
N LEU A 69 -11.64 -13.00 17.70
CA LEU A 69 -11.13 -13.23 19.05
C LEU A 69 -12.19 -13.83 19.98
N THR A 70 -13.40 -13.23 20.01
CA THR A 70 -14.52 -13.77 20.79
C THR A 70 -14.85 -15.20 20.37
N ASN A 71 -14.84 -15.49 19.07
CA ASN A 71 -15.08 -16.85 18.57
C ASN A 71 -14.00 -17.83 19.05
N TRP A 72 -12.71 -17.46 19.06
CA TRP A 72 -11.65 -18.33 19.58
C TRP A 72 -11.76 -18.59 21.08
N ILE A 73 -12.24 -17.61 21.85
CA ILE A 73 -12.42 -17.73 23.30
C ILE A 73 -13.67 -18.58 23.62
N SER A 74 -14.79 -18.32 22.93
CA SER A 74 -16.08 -18.97 23.19
C SER A 74 -16.20 -20.35 22.55
N TYR A 75 -15.50 -20.58 21.43
CA TYR A 75 -15.51 -21.83 20.67
C TYR A 75 -14.08 -22.25 20.35
N PRO A 76 -13.32 -22.81 21.32
CA PRO A 76 -11.98 -23.31 21.06
C PRO A 76 -12.03 -24.44 20.03
N THR A 77 -11.62 -24.13 18.81
CA THR A 77 -11.48 -25.10 17.73
C THR A 77 -10.15 -25.81 17.85
N ASN A 78 -10.13 -27.13 17.60
CA ASN A 78 -8.88 -27.88 17.43
C ASN A 78 -8.07 -27.32 16.25
N THR A 79 -6.75 -27.52 16.27
CA THR A 79 -5.87 -27.10 15.18
C THR A 79 -6.35 -27.65 13.84
N ASP A 80 -6.62 -26.76 12.90
CA ASP A 80 -6.94 -27.13 11.52
C ASP A 80 -5.65 -27.57 10.80
N TRP A 81 -5.38 -28.87 10.84
CA TRP A 81 -4.23 -29.49 10.20
C TRP A 81 -4.23 -29.30 8.67
N VAL A 82 -5.41 -29.16 8.05
CA VAL A 82 -5.52 -28.90 6.61
C VAL A 82 -5.04 -27.48 6.31
N GLY A 83 -5.48 -26.49 7.09
CA GLY A 83 -4.99 -25.12 6.99
C GLY A 83 -3.48 -25.01 7.19
N VAL A 84 -2.92 -25.71 8.19
CA VAL A 84 -1.47 -25.76 8.43
C VAL A 84 -0.71 -26.36 7.24
N LEU A 85 -1.25 -27.40 6.62
CA LEU A 85 -0.66 -28.02 5.43
C LEU A 85 -0.62 -27.04 4.24
N PHE A 86 -1.71 -26.30 3.98
CA PHE A 86 -1.74 -25.28 2.93
C PHE A 86 -0.76 -24.12 3.21
N ILE A 87 -0.64 -23.68 4.48
CA ILE A 87 0.38 -22.70 4.88
C ILE A 87 1.79 -23.22 4.57
N GLY A 88 2.07 -24.48 4.91
CA GLY A 88 3.33 -25.13 4.60
C GLY A 88 3.61 -25.18 3.10
N ILE A 89 2.65 -25.61 2.29
CA ILE A 89 2.77 -25.66 0.82
C ILE A 89 3.04 -24.26 0.26
N GLY A 90 2.28 -23.24 0.69
CA GLY A 90 2.47 -21.86 0.26
C GLY A 90 3.86 -21.33 0.60
N PHE A 91 4.36 -21.65 1.80
CA PHE A 91 5.71 -21.31 2.23
C PHE A 91 6.79 -21.98 1.36
N PHE A 92 6.65 -23.27 1.06
CA PHE A 92 7.57 -24.00 0.18
C PHE A 92 7.58 -23.44 -1.24
N ILE A 93 6.40 -23.16 -1.82
CA ILE A 93 6.30 -22.53 -3.14
C ILE A 93 7.00 -21.17 -3.14
N MET A 94 6.82 -20.37 -2.09
CA MET A 94 7.47 -19.06 -1.97
C MET A 94 9.00 -19.17 -1.89
N ILE A 95 9.54 -20.16 -1.17
CA ILE A 95 10.98 -20.44 -1.14
C ILE A 95 11.48 -20.81 -2.54
N ILE A 96 10.78 -21.70 -3.24
CA ILE A 96 11.15 -22.13 -4.59
C ILE A 96 11.15 -20.94 -5.55
N LEU A 97 10.11 -20.12 -5.54
CA LEU A 97 10.03 -18.91 -6.38
C LEU A 97 11.14 -17.91 -6.06
N THR A 98 11.46 -17.73 -4.78
CA THR A 98 12.53 -16.84 -4.34
C THR A 98 13.90 -17.37 -4.77
N TYR A 99 14.14 -18.67 -4.64
CA TYR A 99 15.36 -19.32 -5.10
C TYR A 99 15.53 -19.26 -6.62
N LEU A 100 14.46 -19.56 -7.37
CA LEU A 100 14.43 -19.47 -8.83
C LEU A 100 14.70 -18.04 -9.30
N ARG A 101 14.19 -17.03 -8.58
CA ARG A 101 14.47 -15.62 -8.89
C ARG A 101 15.94 -15.25 -8.74
N VAL A 102 16.63 -15.76 -7.71
CA VAL A 102 18.07 -15.49 -7.51
C VAL A 102 18.91 -16.17 -8.59
N LYS A 103 18.49 -17.35 -9.07
CA LYS A 103 19.25 -18.15 -10.04
C LYS A 103 18.93 -17.84 -11.51
N PHE A 104 17.70 -17.45 -11.82
CA PHE A 104 17.22 -17.17 -13.17
C PHE A 104 16.66 -15.73 -13.27
N PHE A 105 17.51 -14.80 -13.72
CA PHE A 105 17.12 -13.41 -14.01
C PHE A 105 16.08 -13.26 -15.14
N TRP A 106 15.87 -14.29 -15.96
CA TRP A 106 15.00 -14.23 -17.14
C TRP A 106 13.52 -14.49 -16.82
N LEU A 107 13.19 -15.16 -15.72
CA LEU A 107 11.80 -15.60 -15.48
C LEU A 107 10.92 -14.39 -15.09
N PRO A 108 9.83 -14.07 -15.83
CA PRO A 108 8.95 -12.94 -15.53
C PRO A 108 8.00 -13.20 -14.34
N LEU A 109 8.07 -14.38 -13.71
CA LEU A 109 7.28 -14.72 -12.54
C LEU A 109 7.83 -14.01 -11.30
N HIS A 110 7.33 -12.82 -11.05
CA HIS A 110 7.73 -12.02 -9.90
C HIS A 110 7.05 -12.58 -8.63
N PRO A 111 7.78 -12.95 -7.57
CA PRO A 111 7.21 -13.44 -6.30
C PRO A 111 6.20 -12.47 -5.66
N LEU A 112 6.31 -11.17 -5.94
CA LEU A 112 5.27 -10.21 -5.52
C LEU A 112 3.90 -10.55 -6.11
N GLY A 113 3.80 -11.00 -7.37
CA GLY A 113 2.51 -11.32 -7.97
C GLY A 113 1.82 -12.50 -7.26
N TYR A 114 2.62 -13.48 -6.81
CA TYR A 114 2.13 -14.62 -6.04
C TYR A 114 1.68 -14.23 -4.63
N VAL A 115 2.46 -13.41 -3.92
CA VAL A 115 2.11 -12.93 -2.57
C VAL A 115 0.98 -11.92 -2.59
N MET A 116 0.89 -11.08 -3.62
CA MET A 116 -0.16 -10.07 -3.72
C MET A 116 -1.49 -10.66 -4.17
N ALA A 117 -1.52 -11.78 -4.91
CA ALA A 117 -2.77 -12.43 -5.35
C ALA A 117 -3.75 -12.76 -4.22
N SER A 118 -3.29 -12.91 -2.97
CA SER A 118 -4.17 -13.17 -1.83
C SER A 118 -4.75 -11.90 -1.16
N ASN A 119 -4.26 -10.72 -1.52
CA ASN A 119 -4.65 -9.46 -0.88
C ASN A 119 -5.66 -8.70 -1.75
N GLN A 120 -6.63 -8.04 -1.09
CA GLN A 120 -7.63 -7.18 -1.72
C GLN A 120 -6.99 -6.16 -2.69
N GLU A 121 -5.82 -5.63 -2.32
CA GLU A 121 -5.04 -4.67 -3.11
C GLU A 121 -4.68 -5.17 -4.51
N MET A 122 -4.50 -6.48 -4.71
CA MET A 122 -4.19 -7.02 -6.04
C MET A 122 -5.41 -7.09 -6.95
N SER A 123 -6.62 -7.18 -6.38
CA SER A 123 -7.86 -7.14 -7.19
C SER A 123 -8.08 -5.76 -7.83
N ASP A 124 -7.52 -4.71 -7.23
CA ASP A 124 -7.56 -3.36 -7.78
C ASP A 124 -6.36 -3.08 -8.71
N LEU A 125 -5.19 -3.65 -8.39
CA LEU A 125 -3.92 -3.34 -9.07
C LEU A 125 -3.55 -4.29 -10.22
N TRP A 126 -4.27 -5.40 -10.44
CA TRP A 126 -3.90 -6.37 -11.49
C TRP A 126 -3.86 -5.77 -12.91
N ALA A 127 -4.86 -4.97 -13.29
CA ALA A 127 -4.95 -4.39 -14.63
C ALA A 127 -3.84 -3.34 -14.89
N PRO A 128 -3.58 -2.39 -13.97
CA PRO A 128 -2.42 -1.48 -14.08
C PRO A 128 -1.08 -2.23 -14.17
N ILE A 129 -0.90 -3.31 -13.40
CA ILE A 129 0.32 -4.11 -13.42
C ILE A 129 0.51 -4.80 -14.77
N LEU A 130 -0.55 -5.37 -15.35
CA LEU A 130 -0.50 -5.99 -16.67
C LEU A 130 -0.16 -4.98 -17.76
N ILE A 131 -0.78 -3.79 -17.73
CA ILE A 131 -0.48 -2.70 -18.66
C ILE A 131 0.99 -2.26 -18.52
N CYS A 132 1.46 -2.09 -17.29
CA CYS A 132 2.85 -1.73 -17.01
C CYS A 132 3.83 -2.78 -17.53
N LEU A 133 3.53 -4.06 -17.34
CA LEU A 133 4.34 -5.17 -17.85
C LEU A 133 4.38 -5.19 -19.39
N ALA A 134 3.24 -5.00 -20.05
CA ALA A 134 3.14 -4.96 -21.50
C ALA A 134 3.89 -3.76 -22.11
N LEU A 135 3.76 -2.58 -21.50
CA LEU A 135 4.50 -1.38 -21.91
C LEU A 135 6.00 -1.56 -21.69
N LYS A 136 6.41 -2.04 -20.52
CA LYS A 136 7.83 -2.29 -20.21
C LYS A 136 8.44 -3.29 -21.18
N TRP A 137 7.73 -4.39 -21.49
CA TRP A 137 8.20 -5.39 -22.42
C TRP A 137 8.35 -4.82 -23.84
N THR A 138 7.37 -4.05 -24.30
CA THR A 138 7.40 -3.38 -25.61
C THR A 138 8.57 -2.40 -25.73
N ILE A 139 8.80 -1.57 -24.69
CA ILE A 139 9.89 -0.58 -24.65
C ILE A 139 11.26 -1.27 -24.65
N LEU A 140 11.44 -2.33 -23.86
CA LEU A 140 12.70 -3.07 -23.84
C LEU A 140 12.97 -3.80 -25.17
N LYS A 141 11.93 -4.42 -25.75
CA LYS A 141 12.05 -5.19 -27.00
C LYS A 141 12.38 -4.32 -28.20
N HIS A 142 11.81 -3.12 -28.31
CA HIS A 142 12.01 -2.25 -29.47
C HIS A 142 13.12 -1.21 -29.29
N GLY A 143 13.42 -0.78 -28.06
CA GLY A 143 14.31 0.37 -27.80
C GLY A 143 15.47 0.12 -26.83
N GLY A 144 15.59 -1.08 -26.26
CA GLY A 144 16.65 -1.44 -25.32
C GLY A 144 16.72 -0.54 -24.07
N ILE A 145 17.86 -0.59 -23.37
CA ILE A 145 18.08 0.16 -22.11
C ILE A 145 18.01 1.68 -22.29
N ARG A 146 18.38 2.19 -23.48
CA ARG A 146 18.49 3.64 -23.74
C ARG A 146 17.12 4.29 -23.91
N SER A 147 16.19 3.61 -24.58
CA SER A 147 14.79 4.04 -24.68
C SER A 147 14.06 3.97 -23.34
N TYR A 148 14.34 2.93 -22.53
CA TYR A 148 13.81 2.83 -21.17
C TYR A 148 14.14 4.07 -20.33
N ARG A 149 15.41 4.52 -20.34
CA ARG A 149 15.83 5.74 -19.61
C ARG A 149 15.14 7.02 -20.10
N HIS A 150 14.76 7.10 -21.37
CA HIS A 150 14.01 8.25 -21.92
C HIS A 150 12.53 8.19 -21.58
N ALA A 151 11.97 6.99 -21.37
CA ALA A 151 10.57 6.82 -20.98
C ALA A 151 10.34 7.06 -19.47
N VAL A 152 11.36 6.91 -18.62
CA VAL A 152 11.27 7.19 -17.17
C VAL A 152 10.61 8.53 -16.83
N PRO A 153 11.04 9.69 -17.38
CA PRO A 153 10.42 10.98 -17.06
C PRO A 153 8.93 11.05 -17.44
N PHE A 154 8.49 10.37 -18.49
CA PHE A 154 7.07 10.31 -18.86
C PHE A 154 6.23 9.61 -17.78
N PHE A 155 6.67 8.44 -17.30
CA PHE A 155 5.97 7.72 -16.25
C PHE A 155 5.98 8.47 -14.91
N LEU A 156 7.08 9.15 -14.58
CA LEU A 156 7.14 10.04 -13.41
C LEU A 156 6.15 11.20 -13.54
N GLY A 157 6.02 11.79 -14.74
CA GLY A 157 5.03 12.81 -15.04
C GLY A 157 3.59 12.32 -14.89
N LEU A 158 3.31 11.08 -15.32
CA LEU A 158 1.99 10.47 -15.16
C LEU A 158 1.63 10.26 -13.68
N VAL A 159 2.58 9.77 -12.88
CA VAL A 159 2.42 9.63 -11.43
C VAL A 159 2.20 10.99 -10.77
N LEU A 160 2.99 12.00 -11.13
CA LEU A 160 2.82 13.38 -10.65
C LEU A 160 1.44 13.95 -11.02
N GLY A 161 0.97 13.70 -12.25
CA GLY A 161 -0.35 14.15 -12.71
C GLY A 161 -1.49 13.56 -11.90
N ASP A 162 -1.41 12.27 -11.57
CA ASP A 162 -2.39 11.59 -10.72
C ASP A 162 -2.45 12.20 -9.31
N TYR A 163 -1.29 12.42 -8.69
CA TYR A 163 -1.22 13.10 -7.38
C TYR A 163 -1.75 14.53 -7.43
N LEU A 164 -1.37 15.31 -8.44
CA LEU A 164 -1.82 16.70 -8.58
C LEU A 164 -3.34 16.77 -8.76
N MET A 165 -3.91 15.87 -9.57
CA MET A 165 -5.36 15.79 -9.77
C MET A 165 -6.07 15.45 -8.44
N GLY A 166 -5.56 14.48 -7.68
CA GLY A 166 -6.09 14.13 -6.36
C GLY A 166 -6.04 15.28 -5.36
N ILE A 167 -4.96 16.06 -5.35
CA ILE A 167 -4.80 17.25 -4.50
C ILE A 167 -5.80 18.34 -4.91
N VAL A 168 -5.89 18.66 -6.20
CA VAL A 168 -6.81 19.69 -6.72
C VAL A 168 -8.25 19.32 -6.39
N TRP A 169 -8.62 18.05 -6.60
CA TRP A 169 -9.97 17.57 -6.32
C TRP A 169 -10.32 17.61 -4.83
N SER A 170 -9.36 17.25 -3.96
CA SER A 170 -9.52 17.33 -2.50
C SER A 170 -9.66 18.77 -2.02
N LEU A 171 -8.85 19.69 -2.55
CA LEU A 171 -8.94 21.12 -2.23
C LEU A 171 -10.28 21.71 -2.67
N LEU A 172 -10.76 21.36 -3.87
CA LEU A 172 -12.05 21.80 -4.36
C LEU A 172 -13.21 21.26 -3.50
N SER A 173 -13.11 20.02 -3.01
CA SER A 173 -14.08 19.43 -2.06
C SER A 173 -14.23 20.28 -0.79
N VAL A 174 -13.09 20.70 -0.22
CA VAL A 174 -13.07 21.55 0.99
C VAL A 174 -13.63 22.95 0.71
N LEU A 175 -13.28 23.55 -0.44
CA LEU A 175 -13.71 24.91 -0.79
C LEU A 175 -15.20 25.00 -1.13
N LEU A 176 -15.72 24.00 -1.85
CA LEU A 176 -17.12 23.97 -2.30
C LEU A 176 -18.05 23.32 -1.26
N ASN A 177 -17.50 22.76 -0.19
CA ASN A 177 -18.22 22.03 0.86
C ASN A 177 -19.20 20.99 0.29
N ALA A 178 -18.78 20.35 -0.82
CA ALA A 178 -19.57 19.40 -1.59
C ALA A 178 -18.87 18.05 -1.57
N GLU A 179 -19.63 16.97 -1.42
CA GLU A 179 -19.10 15.60 -1.48
C GLU A 179 -18.62 15.31 -2.91
N MET A 180 -17.32 15.50 -3.11
CA MET A 180 -16.64 15.19 -4.36
C MET A 180 -16.30 13.71 -4.43
N TYR A 181 -16.35 13.15 -5.63
CA TYR A 181 -16.05 11.73 -5.88
C TYR A 181 -14.68 11.35 -5.33
N GLN A 182 -14.64 10.35 -4.43
CA GLN A 182 -13.41 9.76 -3.95
C GLN A 182 -12.82 8.86 -5.04
N PHE A 183 -11.63 9.20 -5.53
CA PHE A 183 -10.92 8.40 -6.53
C PHE A 183 -10.51 7.01 -6.04
N TYR A 184 -10.46 6.80 -4.72
CA TYR A 184 -10.13 5.53 -4.07
C TYR A 184 -10.96 5.39 -2.78
N PRO A 185 -11.65 4.25 -2.54
CA PRO A 185 -12.33 3.96 -1.28
C PRO A 185 -11.37 3.66 -0.13
#